data_AF-A0A3D1J499-F1
#
_entry.id   AF-A0A3D1J499-F1
#
_cell.length_a   1.000
_cell.length_b   1.000
_cell.length_c   1.000
_cell.angle_alpha   90.00
_cell.angle_beta   90.00
_cell.angle_gamma   90.00
#
_symmetry.space_group_name_H-M   'P 1'
#
loop_
_entity.id
_entity.type
_entity.pdbx_description
1 polymer ?
#
loop_
_entity_poly.entity_id
_entity_poly.type
_entity_poly.pdbx_seq_one_letter_code
_entity_poly.pdbx_strand_id
1 'polypeptide(L)'
;RVAFEAPSWRDMLPAQRERLLLKLADLVEANSAELAQLETLNNGKLLGVSQAIDIACSVQWLRYMAGWATKIEGSTLDLSIG
;
A
#
# COMPACT_ATOMS: atom_id res chain seq x y z
N ARG A 1 -4.31 -6.59 16.87
CA ARG A 1 -5.23 -7.72 16.64
C ARG A 1 -6.65 -7.25 16.33
N VAL A 2 -7.21 -6.30 17.11
CA VAL A 2 -8.56 -5.74 16.91
C VAL A 2 -8.89 -5.41 15.44
N ALA A 3 -8.12 -4.55 14.78
CA ALA A 3 -8.39 -4.18 13.38
C ALA A 3 -8.29 -5.36 12.39
N PHE A 4 -7.41 -6.33 12.66
CA PHE A 4 -7.24 -7.52 11.82
C PHE A 4 -8.44 -8.49 11.94
N GLU A 5 -9.04 -8.58 13.13
CA GLU A 5 -10.20 -9.43 13.41
C GLU A 5 -11.53 -8.74 13.12
N ALA A 6 -11.54 -7.41 13.06
CA ALA A 6 -12.74 -6.63 12.78
C ALA A 6 -13.27 -6.88 11.35
N PRO A 7 -14.58 -7.13 11.18
CA PRO A 7 -15.19 -7.33 9.85
C PRO A 7 -14.94 -6.16 8.89
N SER A 8 -14.81 -4.95 9.44
CA SER A 8 -14.54 -3.73 8.67
C SER A 8 -13.23 -3.78 7.86
N TRP A 9 -12.28 -4.64 8.22
CA TRP A 9 -11.08 -4.89 7.44
C TRP A 9 -10.99 -6.33 6.93
N ARG A 10 -11.28 -7.31 7.82
CA ARG A 10 -11.17 -8.74 7.51
C ARG A 10 -12.07 -9.16 6.35
N ASP A 11 -13.33 -8.73 6.39
CA ASP A 11 -14.39 -9.15 5.46
C ASP A 11 -14.59 -8.11 4.33
N MET A 12 -13.76 -7.06 4.29
CA MET A 12 -13.79 -6.06 3.22
C MET A 12 -13.51 -6.70 1.86
N LEU A 13 -14.30 -6.35 0.84
CA LEU A 13 -14.08 -6.83 -0.52
C LEU A 13 -12.68 -6.43 -1.01
N PRO A 14 -11.97 -7.33 -1.72
CA PRO A 14 -10.65 -7.03 -2.30
C PRO A 14 -10.57 -5.69 -3.06
N ALA A 15 -11.59 -5.38 -3.87
CA ALA A 15 -11.65 -4.13 -4.64
C ALA A 15 -11.84 -2.88 -3.77
N GLN A 16 -12.53 -2.99 -2.63
CA GLN A 16 -12.64 -1.90 -1.66
C GLN A 16 -11.30 -1.65 -0.97
N ARG A 17 -10.56 -2.74 -0.67
CA ARG A 17 -9.22 -2.66 -0.09
C ARG A 17 -8.24 -2.01 -1.06
N GLU A 18 -8.27 -2.41 -2.33
CA GLU A 18 -7.52 -1.74 -3.41
C GLU A 18 -7.80 -0.24 -3.44
N ARG A 19 -9.07 0.16 -3.45
CA ARG A 19 -9.48 1.58 -3.48
C ARG A 19 -8.93 2.37 -2.28
N LEU A 20 -8.93 1.78 -1.07
CA LEU A 20 -8.38 2.44 0.11
C LEU A 20 -6.86 2.60 0.03
N LEU A 21 -6.15 1.58 -0.48
CA LEU A 21 -4.69 1.65 -0.65
C LEU A 21 -4.29 2.65 -1.74
N LEU A 22 -5.06 2.73 -2.83
CA LEU A 22 -4.87 3.77 -3.85
C LEU A 22 -5.12 5.17 -3.28
N LYS A 23 -6.19 5.34 -2.49
CA LYS A 23 -6.44 6.61 -1.80
C LYS A 23 -5.31 6.99 -0.85
N LEU A 24 -4.71 6.02 -0.16
CA LEU A 24 -3.54 6.26 0.68
C LEU A 24 -2.35 6.73 -0.17
N ALA A 25 -2.10 6.11 -1.32
CA ALA A 25 -1.06 6.55 -2.24
C ALA A 25 -1.28 7.99 -2.72
N ASP A 26 -2.53 8.34 -3.09
CA ASP A 26 -2.89 9.71 -3.50
C ASP A 26 -2.64 10.72 -2.37
N LEU A 27 -2.97 10.37 -1.12
CA LEU A 27 -2.72 11.23 0.04
C LEU A 27 -1.23 11.40 0.32
N VAL A 28 -0.42 10.33 0.21
CA VAL A 28 1.04 10.43 0.36
C VAL A 28 1.65 11.31 -0.72
N GLU A 29 1.21 11.16 -1.97
CA GLU A 29 1.66 11.99 -3.10
C GLU A 29 1.29 13.46 -2.91
N ALA A 30 0.05 13.73 -2.51
CA ALA A 30 -0.44 15.08 -2.24
C ALA A 30 0.32 15.79 -1.11
N ASN A 31 0.82 15.04 -0.12
CA ASN A 31 1.59 15.57 1.01
C ASN A 31 3.10 15.31 0.88
N SER A 32 3.58 15.04 -0.34
CA SER A 32 4.96 14.59 -0.57
C SER A 32 6.03 15.57 -0.09
N ALA A 33 5.78 16.88 -0.21
CA ALA A 33 6.72 17.91 0.25
C ALA A 33 6.89 17.91 1.77
N GLU A 34 5.79 17.82 2.52
CA GLU A 34 5.81 17.77 3.99
C GLU A 34 6.47 16.47 4.47
N LEU A 35 6.09 15.33 3.89
CA LEU A 35 6.66 14.04 4.23
C LEU A 35 8.17 13.99 3.94
N ALA A 36 8.64 14.59 2.84
CA ALA A 36 10.06 14.67 2.54
C ALA A 36 10.83 15.54 3.55
N GLN A 37 10.24 16.64 4.03
CA GLN A 37 10.83 17.49 5.08
C GLN A 37 10.93 16.74 6.41
N LEU A 38 9.88 16.03 6.80
CA LEU A 38 9.89 15.20 8.01
C LEU A 38 10.93 14.08 7.93
N GLU A 39 11.01 13.38 6.80
CA GLU A 39 12.01 12.32 6.55
C GLU A 39 13.44 12.87 6.60
N THR A 40 13.67 14.04 6.00
CA THR A 40 14.95 14.78 6.06
C THR A 40 15.30 15.12 7.50
N LEU A 41 14.35 15.67 8.26
CA LEU A 41 14.56 16.06 9.65
C LEU A 41 14.87 14.85 10.55
N ASN A 42 14.20 13.72 10.30
CA ASN A 42 14.35 12.51 11.08
C ASN A 42 15.64 11.73 10.75
N ASN A 43 16.02 11.64 9.47
CA ASN A 43 17.14 10.80 9.01
C ASN A 43 18.39 11.58 8.57
N GLY A 44 18.35 12.90 8.49
CA GLY A 44 19.48 13.75 8.09
C GLY A 44 19.87 13.65 6.62
N LYS A 45 19.05 12.99 5.78
CA LYS A 45 19.24 12.88 4.33
C LYS A 45 19.04 14.24 3.66
N LEU A 46 19.53 14.40 2.44
CA LEU A 46 19.23 15.59 1.64
C LEU A 46 17.74 15.60 1.25
N LEU A 47 17.10 16.78 1.30
CA LEU A 47 15.68 16.92 0.96
C LEU A 47 15.33 16.37 -0.42
N GLY A 48 16.19 16.61 -1.42
CA GLY A 48 16.01 16.06 -2.76
C GLY A 48 16.05 14.53 -2.80
N VAL A 49 16.84 13.88 -1.94
CA VAL A 49 16.89 12.42 -1.82
C VAL A 49 15.63 11.89 -1.15
N SER A 50 15.19 12.50 -0.05
CA SER A 50 13.94 12.13 0.61
C SER A 50 12.74 12.24 -0.32
N GLN A 51 12.66 13.31 -1.11
CA GLN A 51 11.56 13.52 -2.05
C GLN A 51 11.63 12.56 -3.24
N ALA A 52 12.77 12.50 -3.95
CA ALA A 52 12.89 11.79 -5.22
C ALA A 52 13.03 10.27 -5.07
N ILE A 53 13.46 9.80 -3.89
CA ILE A 53 13.64 8.36 -3.63
C ILE A 53 12.61 7.90 -2.60
N ASP A 54 12.71 8.35 -1.35
CA ASP A 54 11.94 7.75 -0.26
C ASP A 54 10.42 7.91 -0.49
N ILE A 55 9.96 9.14 -0.73
CA ILE A 55 8.52 9.42 -0.92
C ILE A 55 8.02 8.90 -2.27
N ALA A 56 8.75 9.19 -3.36
CA ALA A 56 8.35 8.75 -4.69
C ALA A 56 8.25 7.21 -4.79
N CYS A 57 9.24 6.47 -4.27
CA CYS A 57 9.20 5.01 -4.23
C CYS A 57 8.05 4.50 -3.34
N SER A 58 7.80 5.15 -2.20
CA SER A 58 6.70 4.75 -1.31
C SER A 58 5.33 4.89 -1.99
N VAL A 59 5.09 5.98 -2.74
CA VAL A 59 3.87 6.15 -3.54
C VAL A 59 3.72 5.04 -4.57
N GLN A 60 4.78 4.77 -5.34
CA GLN A 60 4.74 3.71 -6.37
C GLN A 60 4.53 2.32 -5.76
N TRP A 61 5.18 2.04 -4.63
CA TRP A 61 5.03 0.78 -3.91
C TRP A 61 3.60 0.59 -3.40
N LEU A 62 2.99 1.62 -2.82
CA LEU A 62 1.59 1.59 -2.39
C LEU A 62 0.66 1.30 -3.56
N ARG A 63 0.84 1.96 -4.71
CA ARG A 63 0.02 1.73 -5.91
C ARG A 63 0.20 0.29 -6.44
N TYR A 64 1.44 -0.20 -6.47
CA TYR A 64 1.75 -1.56 -6.90
C TYR A 64 1.09 -2.61 -5.98
N MET A 65 1.23 -2.45 -4.66
CA MET A 65 0.61 -3.34 -3.66
C MET A 65 -0.92 -3.25 -3.67
N ALA A 66 -1.50 -2.07 -3.91
CA ALA A 66 -2.94 -1.91 -4.04
C ALA A 66 -3.52 -2.80 -5.13
N GLY A 67 -2.86 -2.83 -6.31
CA GLY A 67 -3.28 -3.66 -7.44
C GLY A 67 -3.17 -5.17 -7.20
N TRP A 68 -2.45 -5.61 -6.17
CA TRP A 68 -2.41 -7.01 -5.77
C TRP A 68 -3.61 -7.42 -4.92
N ALA A 69 -4.32 -6.48 -4.29
CA ALA A 69 -5.43 -6.81 -3.39
C ALA A 69 -6.50 -7.67 -4.08
N THR A 70 -6.75 -7.45 -5.37
CA THR A 70 -7.73 -8.18 -6.21
C THR A 70 -7.14 -9.39 -6.96
N LYS A 71 -5.82 -9.62 -6.88
CA LYS A 71 -5.10 -10.64 -7.68
C LYS A 71 -4.52 -11.78 -6.85
N ILE A 72 -4.77 -11.77 -5.54
CA ILE A 72 -4.38 -12.88 -4.67
C ILE A 72 -5.42 -13.97 -4.85
N GLU A 73 -5.00 -15.07 -5.46
CA GLU A 73 -5.85 -16.21 -5.78
C GLU A 73 -5.39 -17.47 -5.04
N GLY A 74 -6.31 -18.42 -4.88
CA GLY A 74 -6.00 -19.78 -4.44
C GLY A 74 -5.85 -20.72 -5.63
N SER A 75 -5.45 -21.96 -5.37
CA SER A 75 -5.45 -23.03 -6.36
C SER A 75 -6.43 -24.13 -5.95
N THR A 76 -7.00 -24.80 -6.94
CA THR A 76 -7.80 -26.02 -6.76
C THR A 76 -7.05 -27.20 -7.35
N LEU A 77 -6.93 -28.29 -6.58
CA LEU A 77 -6.36 -29.54 -7.09
C LEU A 77 -7.47 -30.36 -7.75
N ASP A 78 -7.15 -30.94 -8.90
CA ASP A 78 -8.04 -31.88 -9.56
C ASP A 78 -7.83 -33.27 -8.93
N LEU A 79 -8.85 -33.76 -8.22
CA LEU A 79 -8.81 -35.09 -7.64
C LEU A 79 -9.24 -36.08 -8.72
N SER A 80 -8.29 -36.86 -9.24
CA SER A 80 -8.61 -37.98 -10.12
C SER A 80 -9.50 -38.96 -9.37
N ILE A 81 -10.78 -38.98 -9.72
CA ILE A 81 -11.68 -40.06 -9.36
C ILE A 81 -11.63 -41.06 -10.52
N GLY A 82 -10.63 -41.96 -10.47
CA GLY A 82 -10.43 -43.04 -11.45
C GLY A 82 -9.48 -42.70 -12.59
#